data_AF-A0AAD8A0E7-F1
#
_entry.id   AF-A0AAD8A0E7-F1
#
_cell.length_a   1.000
_cell.length_b   1.000
_cell.length_c   1.000
_cell.angle_alpha   90.00
_cell.angle_beta   90.00
_cell.angle_gamma   90.00
#
_symmetry.space_group_name_H-M   'P 1'
#
loop_
_entity.id
_entity.type
_entity.pdbx_description
1 polymer ?
#
loop_
_entity_poly.entity_id
_entity_poly.type
_entity_poly.pdbx_seq_one_letter_code
_entity_poly.pdbx_strand_id
1 'polypeptide(L)'
;MLQSWCQEAGPGVHFTAKKMKRTEPTKLDETNPWWKAFKSQCDNLGMTLQPVICPAAGDCRYLRLIGIPTLGFAPMCNTEVRMHDHNEYLNRNVFLRGIDIYCHLISAVANLNI
;
A
#
# COMPACT_ATOMS: atom_id res chain seq x y z
N MET A 1 -16.76 -9.35 25.17
CA MET A 1 -16.75 -7.89 24.96
C MET A 1 -17.88 -7.43 24.03
N LEU A 2 -17.88 -7.72 22.72
CA LEU A 2 -19.02 -7.29 21.86
C LEU A 2 -20.34 -7.97 22.22
N GLN A 3 -20.33 -9.29 22.47
CA GLN A 3 -21.53 -10.03 22.85
C GLN A 3 -22.14 -9.55 24.18
N SER A 4 -21.29 -9.22 25.16
CA SER A 4 -21.74 -8.72 26.46
C SER A 4 -22.40 -7.35 26.33
N TRP A 5 -21.86 -6.46 25.49
CA TRP A 5 -22.51 -5.18 25.20
C TRP A 5 -23.86 -5.33 24.49
N CYS A 6 -24.00 -6.31 23.58
CA CYS A 6 -25.30 -6.61 22.98
C CYS A 6 -26.31 -7.11 24.02
N GLN A 7 -25.87 -7.91 25.00
CA GLN A 7 -26.73 -8.39 26.09
C GLN A 7 -27.18 -7.25 27.01
N GLU A 8 -26.27 -6.33 27.35
CA GLU A 8 -26.56 -5.14 28.16
C GLU A 8 -27.52 -4.16 27.46
N ALA A 9 -27.42 -4.03 26.13
CA ALA A 9 -28.27 -3.13 25.35
C ALA A 9 -29.74 -3.56 25.24
N GLY A 10 -30.04 -4.83 25.55
CA GLY A 10 -31.40 -5.34 25.68
C GLY A 10 -31.78 -6.44 24.68
N PRO A 11 -32.97 -7.04 24.86
CA PRO A 11 -33.43 -8.17 24.05
C PRO A 11 -33.51 -7.82 22.56
N GLY A 12 -33.01 -8.72 21.70
CA GLY A 12 -33.04 -8.58 20.23
C GLY A 12 -31.83 -7.87 19.63
N VAL A 13 -30.97 -7.23 20.44
CA VAL A 13 -29.72 -6.63 19.95
C VAL A 13 -28.68 -7.72 19.66
N HIS A 14 -28.16 -7.73 18.44
CA HIS A 14 -27.12 -8.64 18.01
C HIS A 14 -26.19 -7.95 17.02
N PHE A 15 -24.99 -8.50 16.83
CA PHE A 15 -24.06 -8.05 15.81
C PHE A 15 -23.74 -9.20 14.85
N THR A 16 -23.45 -8.84 13.61
CA THR A 16 -22.86 -9.76 12.63
C THR A 16 -21.50 -9.22 12.23
N ALA A 17 -20.47 -10.05 12.32
CA ALA A 17 -19.12 -9.68 11.90
C ALA A 17 -18.73 -10.42 10.63
N LYS A 18 -18.33 -9.67 9.60
CA LYS A 18 -17.65 -10.24 8.43
C LYS A 18 -16.16 -10.32 8.72
N LYS A 19 -15.67 -11.50 9.12
CA LYS A 19 -14.22 -11.72 9.26
C LYS A 19 -13.58 -11.77 7.87
N MET A 20 -12.71 -10.81 7.59
CA MET A 20 -11.82 -10.91 6.44
C MET A 20 -10.58 -11.73 6.84
N LYS A 21 -10.08 -12.55 5.91
CA LYS A 21 -8.82 -13.26 6.12
C LYS A 21 -7.71 -12.22 6.27
N ARG A 22 -7.02 -12.25 7.42
CA ARG A 22 -5.86 -11.40 7.65
C ARG A 22 -4.75 -11.81 6.68
N THR A 23 -4.09 -10.82 6.11
CA THR A 23 -2.96 -10.99 5.19
C THR A 23 -1.76 -10.33 5.81
N GLU A 24 -0.62 -11.02 5.86
CA GLU A 24 0.59 -10.38 6.38
C GLU A 24 1.11 -9.30 5.41
N PRO A 25 1.74 -8.23 5.91
CA PRO A 25 2.43 -7.25 5.07
C PRO A 25 3.50 -7.90 4.19
N THR A 26 3.72 -7.32 3.01
CA THR A 26 4.91 -7.66 2.24
C THR A 26 6.15 -7.23 3.01
N LYS A 27 7.12 -8.14 3.16
CA LYS A 27 8.38 -7.87 3.86
C LYS A 27 9.18 -6.80 3.13
N LEU A 28 9.69 -5.84 3.88
CA LEU A 28 10.52 -4.73 3.39
C LEU A 28 11.95 -4.87 3.93
N ASP A 29 12.53 -6.04 3.73
CA ASP A 29 13.87 -6.41 4.19
C ASP A 29 14.66 -7.11 3.07
N GLU A 30 15.91 -7.45 3.36
CA GLU A 30 16.84 -8.04 2.39
C GLU A 30 16.42 -9.43 1.88
N THR A 31 15.43 -10.07 2.53
CA THR A 31 14.90 -11.37 2.12
C THR A 31 13.92 -11.28 0.95
N ASN A 32 13.42 -10.07 0.64
CA ASN A 32 12.50 -9.84 -0.47
C ASN A 32 13.22 -9.23 -1.69
N PRO A 33 13.53 -10.00 -2.75
CA PRO A 33 14.25 -9.49 -3.91
C PRO A 33 13.52 -8.35 -4.63
N TRP A 34 12.18 -8.40 -4.66
CA TRP A 34 11.35 -7.35 -5.25
C TRP A 34 11.48 -6.02 -4.51
N TRP A 35 11.50 -6.07 -3.18
CA TRP A 35 11.72 -4.88 -2.35
C TRP A 35 13.13 -4.32 -2.56
N LYS A 36 14.17 -5.17 -2.61
CA LYS A 36 15.54 -4.72 -2.83
C LYS A 36 15.70 -3.97 -4.15
N ALA A 37 15.20 -4.52 -5.25
CA ALA A 37 15.26 -3.85 -6.55
C ALA A 37 14.48 -2.53 -6.54
N PHE A 38 13.28 -2.55 -5.97
CA PHE A 38 12.44 -1.36 -5.86
C PHE A 38 13.12 -0.25 -5.04
N LYS A 39 13.65 -0.59 -3.86
CA LYS A 39 14.32 0.34 -2.96
C LYS A 39 15.60 0.88 -3.58
N SER A 40 16.46 -0.01 -4.11
CA SER A 40 17.70 0.37 -4.77
C SER A 40 17.44 1.35 -5.92
N GLN A 41 16.40 1.11 -6.72
CA GLN A 41 16.08 2.02 -7.82
C GLN A 41 15.52 3.36 -7.34
N CYS A 42 14.74 3.38 -6.26
CA CYS A 42 14.36 4.64 -5.61
C CYS A 42 15.58 5.41 -5.08
N ASP A 43 16.54 4.72 -4.44
CA ASP A 43 17.77 5.32 -3.93
C ASP A 43 18.60 5.92 -5.08
N ASN A 44 18.73 5.21 -6.21
CA ASN A 44 19.42 5.69 -7.42
C ASN A 44 18.77 6.95 -8.01
N LEU A 45 17.45 7.06 -7.90
CA LEU A 45 16.69 8.25 -8.31
C LEU A 45 16.74 9.39 -7.27
N GLY A 46 17.53 9.21 -6.19
CA GLY A 46 17.67 10.20 -5.11
C GLY A 46 16.41 10.36 -4.26
N MET A 47 15.58 9.32 -4.18
CA MET A 47 14.31 9.36 -3.46
C MET A 47 14.42 8.71 -2.08
N THR A 48 13.88 9.36 -1.06
CA THR A 48 13.69 8.76 0.26
C THR A 48 12.32 8.09 0.32
N LEU A 49 12.30 6.78 0.55
CA LEU A 49 11.06 6.05 0.79
C LEU A 49 10.60 6.17 2.24
N GLN A 50 9.29 6.37 2.42
CA GLN A 50 8.63 6.32 3.72
C GLN A 50 7.67 5.12 3.75
N PRO A 51 8.08 3.96 4.28
CA PRO A 51 7.21 2.80 4.39
C PRO A 51 6.06 3.06 5.35
N VAL A 52 4.83 2.84 4.89
CA VAL A 52 3.62 2.96 5.72
C VAL A 52 2.70 1.78 5.47
N ILE A 53 1.99 1.33 6.51
CA ILE A 53 0.83 0.47 6.32
C ILE A 53 -0.31 1.39 5.91
N CYS A 54 -0.75 1.29 4.66
CA CYS A 54 -1.86 2.09 4.16
C CYS A 54 -3.13 1.79 5.00
N PRO A 55 -3.77 2.81 5.60
CA PRO A 55 -5.01 2.62 6.36
C PRO A 55 -6.15 2.12 5.47
N ALA A 56 -6.14 2.50 4.19
CA ALA A 56 -7.07 2.02 3.19
C ALA A 56 -6.63 0.64 2.67
N ALA A 57 -7.53 -0.33 2.77
CA ALA A 57 -7.28 -1.69 2.30
C ALA A 57 -7.48 -1.75 0.76
N GLY A 58 -6.39 -1.58 0.01
CA GLY A 58 -6.39 -1.81 -1.44
C GLY A 58 -6.48 -3.29 -1.83
N ASP A 59 -6.57 -3.55 -3.14
CA ASP A 59 -6.67 -4.90 -3.71
C ASP A 59 -5.40 -5.75 -3.51
N CYS A 60 -4.30 -5.14 -3.08
CA CYS A 60 -3.05 -5.80 -2.72
C CYS A 60 -3.23 -6.92 -1.67
N ARG A 61 -4.30 -6.88 -0.86
CA ARG A 61 -4.60 -7.98 0.08
C ARG A 61 -4.89 -9.29 -0.66
N TYR A 62 -5.54 -9.25 -1.81
CA TYR A 62 -5.90 -10.46 -2.57
C TYR A 62 -4.67 -11.12 -3.19
N LEU A 63 -3.74 -10.32 -3.70
CA LEU A 63 -2.46 -10.80 -4.21
C LEU A 63 -1.59 -11.42 -3.10
N ARG A 64 -1.51 -10.75 -1.95
CA ARG A 64 -0.78 -11.29 -0.78
C ARG A 64 -1.41 -12.58 -0.25
N LEU A 65 -2.72 -12.76 -0.35
CA LEU A 65 -3.40 -14.01 0.05
C LEU A 65 -2.97 -15.22 -0.77
N ILE A 66 -2.55 -15.03 -2.01
CA ILE A 66 -2.05 -16.08 -2.90
C ILE A 66 -0.52 -16.13 -2.95
N GLY A 67 0.16 -15.43 -2.04
CA GLY A 67 1.62 -15.48 -1.90
C GLY A 67 2.39 -14.50 -2.79
N ILE A 68 1.71 -13.61 -3.52
CA ILE A 68 2.39 -12.61 -4.36
C ILE A 68 2.75 -11.38 -3.49
N PRO A 69 4.04 -11.03 -3.34
CA PRO A 69 4.43 -9.81 -2.64
C PRO A 69 3.93 -8.59 -3.42
N THR A 70 3.41 -7.58 -2.72
CA THR A 70 2.84 -6.39 -3.35
C THR A 70 3.28 -5.13 -2.62
N LEU A 71 3.78 -4.16 -3.37
CA LEU A 71 4.16 -2.84 -2.88
C LEU A 71 3.17 -1.82 -3.43
N GLY A 72 2.51 -1.09 -2.53
CA GLY A 72 1.76 0.11 -2.91
C GLY A 72 2.73 1.29 -2.99
N PHE A 73 2.68 2.04 -4.07
CA PHE A 73 3.55 3.18 -4.27
C PHE A 73 2.81 4.29 -5.01
N ALA A 74 3.04 5.53 -4.61
CA ALA A 74 2.58 6.71 -5.32
C ALA A 74 3.73 7.73 -5.32
N PRO A 75 4.30 8.11 -6.47
CA PRO A 75 5.42 9.04 -6.57
C PRO A 75 5.00 10.51 -6.40
N MET A 76 4.19 10.80 -5.38
CA MET A 76 3.63 12.13 -5.10
C MET A 76 4.57 12.94 -4.18
N CYS A 77 5.83 13.06 -4.57
CA CYS A 77 6.84 13.78 -3.79
C CYS A 77 6.43 15.23 -3.54
N ASN A 78 6.60 15.71 -2.31
CA ASN A 78 6.29 17.09 -1.89
C ASN A 78 4.86 17.53 -2.24
N THR A 79 3.91 16.59 -2.27
CA THR A 79 2.50 16.85 -2.57
C THR A 79 1.66 16.58 -1.32
N GLU A 80 0.75 17.51 -1.01
CA GLU A 80 -0.20 17.34 0.08
C GLU A 80 -1.16 16.18 -0.22
N VAL A 81 -1.43 15.32 0.78
CA VAL A 81 -2.38 14.20 0.61
C VAL A 81 -3.80 14.75 0.66
N ARG A 82 -4.44 14.85 -0.50
CA ARG A 82 -5.85 15.32 -0.67
C ARG A 82 -6.81 14.22 -1.14
N MET A 83 -6.38 12.96 -1.10
CA MET A 83 -7.20 11.84 -1.55
C MET A 83 -8.52 11.79 -0.77
N HIS A 84 -9.64 11.87 -1.50
CA HIS A 84 -11.00 11.92 -0.94
C HIS A 84 -11.34 13.20 -0.15
N ASP A 85 -10.59 14.28 -0.31
CA ASP A 85 -10.88 15.58 0.30
C ASP A 85 -11.44 16.57 -0.76
N HIS A 86 -11.93 17.72 -0.30
CA HIS A 86 -12.42 18.80 -1.15
C HIS A 86 -11.28 19.39 -1.99
N ASN A 87 -11.59 19.72 -3.25
CA ASN A 87 -10.62 20.27 -4.21
C ASN A 87 -9.38 19.38 -4.39
N GLU A 88 -9.55 18.05 -4.40
CA GLU A 88 -8.47 17.11 -4.73
C GLU A 88 -7.75 17.50 -6.03
N TYR A 89 -6.43 17.59 -5.98
CA TYR A 89 -5.60 17.93 -7.14
C TYR A 89 -4.24 17.24 -7.07
N LEU A 90 -3.58 17.13 -8.22
CA LEU A 90 -2.18 16.74 -8.33
C LEU A 90 -1.48 17.71 -9.29
N ASN A 91 -0.30 18.19 -8.91
CA ASN A 91 0.49 19.05 -9.79
C ASN A 91 0.90 18.27 -11.06
N ARG A 92 0.70 18.88 -12.25
CA ARG A 92 1.04 18.28 -13.54
C ARG A 92 2.48 17.78 -13.61
N ASN A 93 3.44 18.53 -13.08
CA ASN A 93 4.87 18.16 -13.13
C ASN A 93 5.17 16.99 -12.20
N VAL A 94 4.47 16.88 -11.06
CA VAL A 94 4.56 15.70 -10.18
C VAL A 94 3.99 14.47 -10.87
N PHE A 95 2.84 14.60 -11.54
CA PHE A 95 2.26 13.51 -12.32
C PHE A 95 3.21 13.01 -13.41
N LEU A 96 3.76 13.92 -14.23
CA LEU A 96 4.69 13.56 -15.31
C LEU A 96 5.98 12.94 -14.78
N ARG A 97 6.58 13.52 -13.72
CA ARG A 97 7.74 12.91 -13.06
C ARG A 97 7.41 11.52 -12.52
N GLY A 98 6.19 11.31 -12.05
CA GLY A 98 5.70 10.00 -11.62
C GLY A 98 5.76 8.95 -12.72
N ILE A 99 5.43 9.32 -13.96
CA ILE A 99 5.54 8.44 -15.13
C ILE A 99 7.01 8.04 -15.33
N ASP A 100 7.92 9.00 -15.34
CA ASP A 100 9.36 8.73 -15.51
C ASP A 100 9.90 7.79 -14.42
N ILE A 101 9.51 8.03 -13.16
CA ILE A 101 9.84 7.17 -12.02
C ILE A 101 9.32 5.74 -12.27
N TYR A 102 8.07 5.57 -12.70
CA TYR A 102 7.52 4.24 -13.00
C TYR A 102 8.24 3.54 -14.14
N CYS A 103 8.63 4.23 -15.21
CA CYS A 103 9.41 3.64 -16.30
C CYS A 103 10.73 3.04 -15.78
N HIS A 104 11.40 3.74 -14.86
CA HIS A 104 12.62 3.25 -14.22
C HIS A 104 12.35 2.09 -13.24
N LEU A 105 11.31 2.17 -12.41
CA LEU A 105 10.97 1.14 -11.43
C LEU A 105 10.50 -0.16 -12.07
N ILE A 106 9.59 -0.08 -13.05
CA ILE A 106 9.07 -1.27 -13.75
C ILE A 106 10.22 -2.00 -14.43
N SER A 107 11.12 -1.27 -15.10
CA SER A 107 12.30 -1.85 -15.74
C SER A 107 13.23 -2.53 -14.73
N ALA A 108 13.51 -1.89 -13.58
CA ALA A 108 14.38 -2.47 -12.56
C ALA A 108 13.78 -3.74 -11.92
N VAL A 109 12.48 -3.73 -11.65
CA VAL A 109 11.77 -4.85 -11.03
C VAL A 109 11.57 -6.00 -12.02
N ALA A 110 11.24 -5.72 -13.28
CA ALA A 110 10.99 -6.74 -14.31
C ALA A 110 12.26 -7.45 -14.79
N ASN A 111 13.43 -6.81 -14.68
CA ASN A 111 14.73 -7.40 -15.03
C ASN A 111 15.40 -8.16 -13.87
N LEU A 112 14.68 -8.39 -12.77
CA LEU A 112 15.18 -9.22 -11.68
C LEU A 112 15.35 -10.67 -12.15
N ASN A 113 16.56 -11.21 -11.98
CA ASN A 113 16.81 -12.65 -12.09
C ASN A 113 16.61 -13.28 -10.72
N ILE A 114 15.59 -14.12 -10.58
CA ILE A 114 15.11 -14.70 -9.32
C ILE A 114 14.97 -16.21 -9.46
#